data_AF-A0A8T1AVE4-F1
#
_entry.id   AF-A0A8T1AVE4-F1
#
_cell.length_a   1.000
_cell.length_b   1.000
_cell.length_c   1.000
_cell.angle_alpha   90.00
_cell.angle_beta   90.00
_cell.angle_gamma   90.00
#
_symmetry.space_group_name_H-M   'P 1'
#
loop_
_entity.id
_entity.type
_entity.pdbx_description
1 polymer ?
#
loop_
_entity_poly.entity_id
_entity_poly.type
_entity_poly.pdbx_seq_one_letter_code
_entity_poly.pdbx_strand_id
1 'polypeptide(L)'
;MPDADFSPNEKIQAFLRGPEQSMTTKGVKTFKSFQEAKNYAAKYMPKERDDCSFEMEAAEVDGDAFVTITKTRDWFLAQQTAKSTCKASERALSYEGAVW
;
A
#
# COMPACT_ATOMS: atom_id res chain seq x y z
N MET A 1 1.92 -3.54 -4.22
CA MET A 1 3.21 -4.06 -4.65
C MET A 1 3.21 -5.51 -4.23
N PRO A 2 2.81 -6.44 -5.11
CA PRO A 2 2.62 -7.83 -4.71
C PRO A 2 3.90 -8.45 -4.13
N ASP A 3 5.06 -8.02 -4.62
CA ASP A 3 6.38 -8.44 -4.18
C ASP A 3 7.01 -7.54 -3.09
N ALA A 4 6.24 -6.60 -2.50
CA ALA A 4 6.76 -5.78 -1.42
C ALA A 4 7.19 -6.66 -0.24
N ASP A 5 8.45 -6.54 0.16
CA ASP A 5 8.97 -7.13 1.38
C ASP A 5 9.14 -6.04 2.45
N PHE A 6 8.46 -6.25 3.58
CA PHE A 6 8.55 -5.39 4.75
C PHE A 6 8.58 -6.25 6.01
N SER A 7 9.70 -6.96 6.18
CA SER A 7 10.04 -7.74 7.37
C SER A 7 9.81 -7.05 8.73
N PRO A 8 9.99 -5.73 8.91
CA PRO A 8 9.81 -5.08 10.21
C PRO A 8 8.37 -5.06 10.71
N ASN A 9 7.38 -5.15 9.81
CA ASN A 9 5.97 -5.10 10.20
C ASN A 9 5.08 -5.77 9.14
N GLU A 10 4.57 -6.95 9.49
CA GLU A 10 3.68 -7.74 8.62
C GLU A 10 2.42 -6.99 8.18
N LYS A 11 1.88 -6.09 9.02
CA LYS A 11 0.68 -5.32 8.67
C LYS A 11 0.99 -4.26 7.61
N ILE A 12 2.14 -3.60 7.75
CA ILE A 12 2.62 -2.66 6.72
C ILE A 12 2.92 -3.42 5.42
N GLN A 13 3.52 -4.61 5.50
CA GLN A 13 3.72 -5.46 4.33
C GLN A 13 2.41 -5.83 3.64
N ALA A 14 1.41 -6.29 4.42
CA ALA A 14 0.09 -6.63 3.91
C ALA A 14 -0.58 -5.43 3.25
N PHE A 15 -0.48 -4.24 3.86
CA PHE A 15 -0.94 -3.00 3.26
C PHE A 15 -0.22 -2.70 1.94
N LEU A 16 1.12 -2.78 1.90
CA LEU A 16 1.90 -2.54 0.68
C LEU A 16 1.50 -3.49 -0.45
N ARG A 17 1.22 -4.76 -0.13
CA ARG A 17 0.70 -5.77 -1.08
C ARG A 17 -0.77 -5.55 -1.45
N GLY A 18 -1.54 -4.94 -0.57
CA GLY A 18 -2.98 -4.69 -0.70
C GLY A 18 -3.35 -3.63 -1.75
N PRO A 19 -4.67 -3.43 -1.97
CA PRO A 19 -5.20 -2.43 -2.90
C PRO A 19 -5.22 -1.00 -2.33
N GLU A 20 -5.09 -0.84 -1.02
CA GLU A 20 -5.27 0.46 -0.36
C GLU A 20 -4.17 1.45 -0.75
N GLN A 21 -4.52 2.73 -0.91
CA GLN A 21 -3.58 3.77 -1.35
C GLN A 21 -2.71 4.29 -0.20
N SER A 22 -3.31 4.47 0.97
CA SER A 22 -2.66 5.05 2.15
C SER A 22 -3.05 4.30 3.42
N MET A 23 -2.13 4.20 4.38
CA MET A 23 -2.37 3.62 5.70
C MET A 23 -1.68 4.44 6.77
N THR A 24 -2.30 4.54 7.95
CA THR A 24 -1.62 5.06 9.14
C THR A 24 -1.16 3.91 10.01
N THR A 25 -0.06 4.10 10.73
CA THR A 25 0.45 3.10 11.68
C THR A 25 -0.29 3.10 13.02
N LYS A 26 -1.34 3.93 13.19
CA LYS A 26 -2.15 3.95 14.42
C LYS A 26 -2.71 2.56 14.70
N GLY A 27 -2.49 2.02 15.90
CA GLY A 27 -2.87 0.65 16.27
C GLY A 27 -2.03 -0.48 15.63
N VAL A 28 -1.03 -0.14 14.83
CA VAL A 28 -0.07 -1.08 14.22
C VAL A 28 1.32 -0.91 14.83
N LYS A 29 1.72 0.34 15.07
CA LYS A 29 2.96 0.71 15.74
C LYS A 29 2.70 1.98 16.53
N THR A 30 2.93 1.92 17.84
CA THR A 30 2.97 3.09 18.72
C THR A 30 4.37 3.67 18.71
N PHE A 31 4.46 4.99 18.54
CA PHE A 31 5.71 5.73 18.66
C PHE A 31 5.70 6.53 19.96
N LYS A 32 6.85 6.57 20.65
CA LYS A 32 6.98 7.30 21.91
C LYS A 32 7.00 8.82 21.71
N SER A 33 7.38 9.28 20.53
CA SER A 33 7.50 10.70 20.20
C SER A 33 7.43 10.91 18.69
N PHE A 34 7.06 12.12 18.27
CA PHE A 34 7.12 12.52 16.86
C PHE A 34 8.50 12.30 16.23
N GLN A 35 9.58 12.56 16.98
CA GLN A 35 10.96 12.31 16.53
C GLN A 35 11.19 10.82 16.19
N GLU A 36 10.60 9.89 16.94
CA GLU A 36 10.72 8.46 16.70
C GLU A 36 9.97 8.04 15.44
N ALA A 37 8.76 8.59 15.24
CA ALA A 37 7.99 8.40 14.01
C ALA A 37 8.75 8.95 12.79
N LYS A 38 9.37 10.14 12.91
CA LYS A 38 10.19 10.73 11.85
C LYS A 38 11.43 9.91 11.53
N ASN A 39 12.12 9.41 12.55
CA ASN A 39 13.27 8.51 12.36
C ASN A 39 12.85 7.19 11.69
N TYR A 40 11.66 6.68 12.03
CA TYR A 40 11.09 5.51 11.37
C TYR A 40 10.83 5.77 9.90
N ALA A 41 10.10 6.83 9.58
CA ALA A 41 9.82 7.24 8.20
C ALA A 41 11.13 7.41 7.40
N ALA A 42 12.13 8.11 7.95
CA ALA A 42 13.41 8.31 7.27
C ALA A 42 14.25 7.02 7.12
N LYS A 43 14.14 6.08 8.07
CA LYS A 43 14.84 4.79 8.02
C LYS A 43 14.26 3.87 6.95
N TYR A 44 12.94 3.89 6.78
CA TYR A 44 12.20 2.99 5.90
C TYR A 44 11.75 3.64 4.59
N MET A 45 11.97 4.94 4.42
CA MET A 45 11.87 5.61 3.12
C MET A 45 12.81 4.89 2.15
N PRO A 46 12.30 4.38 1.02
CA PRO A 46 13.13 3.72 0.03
C PRO A 46 14.10 4.76 -0.54
N LYS A 47 15.38 4.65 -0.21
CA LYS A 47 16.39 5.57 -0.73
C LYS A 47 16.52 5.43 -2.25
N GLU A 48 16.48 4.20 -2.77
CA GLU A 48 16.57 3.86 -4.19
C GLU A 48 15.96 2.46 -4.40
N ARG A 49 14.63 2.34 -4.57
CA ARG A 49 14.00 1.07 -4.97
C ARG A 49 13.01 1.29 -6.11
N ASP A 50 13.43 0.95 -7.32
CA ASP A 50 12.59 0.96 -8.53
C ASP A 50 11.32 0.09 -8.40
N ASP A 51 11.36 -0.95 -7.56
CA ASP A 51 10.28 -1.93 -7.46
C ASP A 51 9.17 -1.55 -6.46
N CYS A 52 9.41 -0.57 -5.59
CA CYS A 52 8.49 -0.19 -4.51
C CYS A 52 8.56 1.31 -4.19
N SER A 53 7.82 2.11 -4.96
CA SER A 53 7.66 3.54 -4.70
C SER A 53 6.52 3.80 -3.69
N PHE A 54 6.88 4.12 -2.45
CA PHE A 54 5.95 4.62 -1.44
C PHE A 54 6.63 5.71 -0.61
N GLU A 55 5.82 6.62 -0.10
CA GLU A 55 6.21 7.72 0.76
C GLU A 55 5.82 7.40 2.21
N MET A 56 6.64 7.83 3.15
CA MET A 56 6.34 7.74 4.58
C MET A 56 6.47 9.13 5.19
N GLU A 57 5.40 9.61 5.81
CA GLU A 57 5.37 10.91 6.48
C GLU A 57 5.02 10.71 7.95
N ALA A 58 5.82 11.29 8.85
CA ALA A 58 5.49 11.29 10.26
C ALA A 58 4.47 12.39 10.55
N ALA A 59 3.46 12.05 11.35
CA ALA A 59 2.44 12.95 11.82
C ALA A 59 2.22 12.76 13.33
N GLU A 60 1.77 13.82 14.00
CA GLU A 60 1.35 13.79 15.39
C GLU A 60 -0.03 14.43 15.49
N VAL A 61 -0.96 13.75 16.14
CA VAL A 61 -2.34 14.23 16.35
C VAL A 61 -2.70 13.94 17.79
N ASP A 62 -3.13 14.96 18.53
CA ASP A 62 -3.53 14.87 19.94
C ASP A 62 -2.45 14.23 20.85
N GLY A 63 -1.17 14.45 20.53
CA GLY A 63 -0.02 13.87 21.24
C GLY A 63 0.28 12.42 20.89
N ASP A 64 -0.47 11.81 19.97
CA ASP A 64 -0.19 10.48 19.43
C ASP A 64 0.62 10.60 18.13
N ALA A 65 1.85 10.11 18.16
CA ALA A 65 2.75 10.11 17.02
C ALA A 65 2.55 8.85 16.16
N PHE A 66 2.44 9.03 14.85
CA PHE A 66 2.22 7.96 13.88
C PHE A 66 2.92 8.27 12.55
N VAL A 67 2.99 7.27 11.68
CA VAL A 67 3.49 7.41 10.32
C VAL A 67 2.36 7.12 9.35
N THR A 68 2.20 7.98 8.36
CA THR A 68 1.33 7.77 7.21
C THR A 68 2.17 7.23 6.07
N ILE A 69 1.76 6.10 5.54
CA ILE A 69 2.42 5.42 4.42
C ILE A 69 1.50 5.57 3.21
N THR A 70 2.01 6.16 2.14
CA THR A 70 1.26 6.45 0.92
C THR A 70 1.96 5.81 -0.27
N LYS A 71 1.25 5.00 -1.05
CA LYS A 71 1.80 4.43 -2.29
C LYS A 71 1.86 5.51 -3.36
N THR A 72 2.94 5.53 -4.14
CA THR A 72 3.11 6.53 -5.19
C THR A 72 2.02 6.38 -6.26
N ARG A 73 1.53 7.51 -6.77
CA ARG A 73 0.37 7.59 -7.66
C ARG A 73 0.55 6.75 -8.93
N ASP A 74 1.72 6.75 -9.54
CA ASP A 74 2.02 5.95 -10.74
C ASP A 74 1.87 4.44 -10.49
N TRP A 75 2.43 3.93 -9.38
CA TRP A 75 2.25 2.52 -9.01
C TRP A 75 0.78 2.19 -8.72
N PHE A 76 0.09 3.06 -7.97
CA PHE A 76 -1.32 2.86 -7.65
C PHE A 76 -2.21 2.83 -8.90
N LEU A 77 -1.98 3.75 -9.84
CA LEU A 77 -2.68 3.82 -11.12
C LEU A 77 -2.36 2.62 -12.01
N ALA A 78 -1.10 2.19 -12.08
CA ALA A 78 -0.70 0.99 -12.80
C ALA A 78 -1.40 -0.27 -12.23
N GLN A 79 -1.43 -0.41 -10.91
CA GLN A 79 -2.13 -1.50 -10.24
C GLN A 79 -3.65 -1.45 -10.48
N GLN A 80 -4.26 -0.27 -10.46
CA GLN A 80 -5.68 -0.11 -10.70
C GLN A 80 -6.03 -0.43 -12.17
N THR A 81 -5.21 0.01 -13.12
CA THR A 81 -5.38 -0.27 -14.55
C THR A 81 -5.22 -1.76 -14.86
N ALA A 82 -4.22 -2.42 -14.26
CA ALA A 82 -4.03 -3.87 -14.38
C ALA A 82 -5.21 -4.69 -13.81
N LYS A 83 -5.89 -4.18 -12.77
CA LYS A 83 -7.12 -4.79 -12.25
C LYS A 83 -8.34 -4.49 -13.13
N SER A 84 -8.40 -3.33 -13.77
CA SER A 84 -9.49 -2.94 -14.68
C SER A 84 -9.51 -3.75 -15.97
N THR A 85 -8.34 -4.18 -16.47
CA THR A 85 -8.26 -5.05 -17.66
C THR A 85 -8.61 -6.51 -17.38
N CYS A 86 -8.54 -6.97 -16.13
CA CYS A 86 -8.88 -8.35 -15.75
C CYS A 86 -10.39 -8.58 -15.57
N LYS A 87 -11.20 -7.54 -15.33
CA LYS A 87 -12.66 -7.67 -15.25
C LYS A 87 -13.38 -7.66 -16.60
N ALA A 88 -12.67 -7.43 -17.70
CA ALA A 88 -13.28 -7.38 -19.03
C ALA A 88 -13.38 -8.76 -19.72
N SER A 89 -12.67 -9.79 -19.24
CA SER A 89 -12.66 -11.13 -19.85
C SER A 89 -13.54 -12.17 -19.14
N GLU A 90 -14.21 -11.84 -18.03
CA GLU A 90 -15.09 -12.78 -17.30
C GLU A 90 -16.59 -12.58 -17.60
N ARG A 91 -16.90 -12.12 -18.83
CA ARG A 91 -18.28 -12.03 -19.32
C ARG A 91 -18.37 -12.39 -20.80
N ALA A 92 -17.76 -13.51 -21.20
CA ALA A 92 -17.87 -14.02 -22.57
C ALA A 92 -17.95 -15.56 -22.69
N LEU A 93 -18.30 -16.29 -21.62
CA LEU A 93 -18.45 -17.76 -21.66
C LEU A 93 -19.71 -18.26 -20.94
N SER A 94 -20.85 -17.63 -21.19
CA SER A 94 -22.16 -18.18 -20.80
C SER A 94 -23.27 -17.70 -21.73
N TYR A 95 -23.14 -17.91 -23.04
CA TYR A 95 -24.28 -17.78 -23.98
C TYR A 95 -24.05 -18.58 -25.27
N GLU A 96 -23.66 -19.85 -25.19
CA GLU A 96 -23.86 -20.80 -26.30
C GLU A 96 -24.28 -22.15 -25.74
N GLY A 97 -25.59 -22.37 -25.66
CA GLY A 97 -26.14 -23.62 -25.13
C GLY A 97 -27.66 -23.61 -24.94
N ALA A 98 -28.41 -23.07 -25.89
CA ALA A 98 -29.86 -23.31 -25.99
C ALA A 98 -30.38 -22.92 -27.38
N VAL A 99 -30.25 -23.83 -28.35
CA VAL A 99 -31.10 -23.84 -29.54
C VAL A 99 -31.59 -25.27 -29.75
N TRP A 100 -32.88 -25.42 -29.47
CA TRP A 100 -33.90 -26.40 -29.88
C TRP A 100 -33.49 -27.69 -30.59
#